data_AF-A0A5R9LDX4-F1
#
_entry.id   AF-A0A5R9LDX4-F1
#
_cell.length_a   1.000
_cell.length_b   1.000
_cell.length_c   1.000
_cell.angle_alpha   90.00
_cell.angle_beta   90.00
_cell.angle_gamma   90.00
#
_symmetry.space_group_name_H-M   'P 1'
#
loop_
_entity.id
_entity.type
_entity.pdbx_description
1 polymer ?
#
loop_
_entity_poly.entity_id
_entity_poly.type
_entity_poly.pdbx_seq_one_letter_code
_entity_poly.pdbx_strand_id
1 'polypeptide(L)'
;MTLMQFCGLLVVWLLSTLFIATITYFEFRRVRFNFNVFFSLLFLLTFFFGFPLTSILVFRFGVAVAPPEILLQTLLVSVCFYAVYYVTYKTRLRPAARERQHRPLYTMNRVETHLTWGILLGIALLCLGIFFAHNGFLLFRLNAYSQIFSSEVSGVALKRFFYFFIPAMLVVYFLRQSYKAWLFFLISTVAFGLLTYVIVGGTRANIIIAFAIFLFIGIIRGWISLWMLAVAGVLGIVGMFWLALKRYGMNVSGDEAFYTFLYLTRDTFSPWENLALLLQNYDKIAFQGLAPMVRDFYVFIPSWLWHGRPGMVLNTANYFTWEVLNNHSGLAISPTLIGSLVVMGGIWFVPLGAVVVGLIIKWFDWLYELGNRESNRYKAAILHSFCFGAIFNMIVLAREGLDAFGSRVVFFLVIFGICLLAAKLLYWFLDSVGLIHKRIKPLTQPQV
;
A
#
# COMPACT_ATOMS: atom_id res chain seq x y z
N MET A 1 -18.02 28.62 -3.71
CA MET A 1 -18.24 28.30 -2.28
C MET A 1 -18.30 29.61 -1.51
N THR A 2 -19.40 29.88 -0.79
CA THR A 2 -19.51 31.07 0.07
C THR A 2 -18.77 30.85 1.40
N LEU A 3 -18.47 31.94 2.12
CA LEU A 3 -17.81 31.85 3.43
C LEU A 3 -18.65 31.03 4.44
N MET A 4 -19.98 31.19 4.43
CA MET A 4 -20.87 30.43 5.31
C MET A 4 -20.86 28.92 5.01
N GLN A 5 -20.86 28.55 3.73
CA GLN A 5 -20.75 27.15 3.31
C GLN A 5 -19.41 26.55 3.74
N PHE A 6 -18.32 27.32 3.61
CA PHE A 6 -17.02 26.91 4.10
C PHE A 6 -17.01 26.72 5.62
N CYS A 7 -17.58 27.65 6.40
CA CYS A 7 -17.68 27.51 7.85
C CYS A 7 -18.40 26.22 8.25
N GLY A 8 -19.52 25.89 7.58
CA GLY A 8 -20.23 24.63 7.83
C GLY A 8 -19.38 23.39 7.54
N LEU A 9 -18.69 23.36 6.39
CA LEU A 9 -17.78 22.27 6.03
C LEU A 9 -16.60 22.16 7.00
N LEU A 10 -16.03 23.29 7.42
CA LEU A 10 -14.92 23.35 8.36
C LEU A 10 -15.30 22.77 9.71
N VAL A 11 -16.49 23.06 10.23
CA VAL A 11 -16.99 22.48 11.48
C VAL A 11 -17.09 20.97 11.38
N VAL A 12 -17.70 20.44 10.32
CA VAL A 12 -17.82 19.00 10.11
C VAL A 12 -16.44 18.34 9.94
N TRP A 13 -15.54 18.98 9.20
CA TRP A 13 -14.16 18.53 9.03
C TRP A 13 -13.40 18.49 10.36
N LEU A 14 -13.51 19.53 11.19
CA LEU A 14 -12.87 19.61 12.50
C LEU A 14 -13.38 18.51 13.43
N LEU A 15 -14.70 18.36 13.54
CA LEU A 15 -15.31 17.33 14.39
C LEU A 15 -14.91 15.92 13.95
N SER A 16 -14.95 15.66 12.63
CA SER A 16 -14.59 14.36 12.07
C SER A 16 -13.10 14.05 12.27
N THR A 17 -12.23 15.03 11.98
CA THR A 17 -10.78 14.87 12.15
C THR A 17 -10.42 14.67 13.61
N LEU A 18 -11.02 15.45 14.52
CA LEU A 18 -10.81 15.32 15.96
C LEU A 18 -11.26 13.93 16.46
N PHE A 19 -12.46 13.49 16.07
CA PHE A 19 -12.97 12.16 16.43
C PHE A 19 -11.99 11.04 16.04
N ILE A 20 -11.56 11.01 14.78
CA ILE A 20 -10.65 9.97 14.27
C ILE A 20 -9.26 10.10 14.91
N ALA A 21 -8.72 11.32 15.01
CA ALA A 21 -7.40 11.56 15.58
C ALA A 21 -7.33 11.21 17.07
N THR A 22 -8.35 11.56 17.85
CA THR A 22 -8.43 11.24 19.29
C THR A 22 -8.44 9.73 19.52
N ILE A 23 -9.28 8.99 18.77
CA ILE A 23 -9.31 7.53 18.84
C ILE A 23 -7.94 6.94 18.46
N THR A 24 -7.37 7.41 17.35
CA THR A 24 -6.06 6.95 16.85
C THR A 24 -4.95 7.22 17.87
N TYR A 25 -4.96 8.38 18.51
CA TYR A 25 -4.00 8.76 19.54
C TYR A 25 -4.07 7.84 20.76
N PHE A 26 -5.28 7.52 21.24
CA PHE A 26 -5.45 6.59 22.36
C PHE A 26 -4.95 5.18 22.01
N GLU A 27 -5.20 4.69 20.80
CA GLU A 27 -4.65 3.40 20.34
C GLU A 27 -3.12 3.44 20.23
N PHE A 28 -2.55 4.50 19.65
CA PHE A 28 -1.10 4.66 19.52
C PHE A 28 -0.39 4.71 20.88
N ARG A 29 -1.00 5.35 21.89
CA ARG A 29 -0.47 5.34 23.27
C ARG A 29 -0.49 3.96 23.91
N ARG A 30 -1.45 3.11 23.56
CA ARG A 30 -1.55 1.73 24.06
C ARG A 30 -0.56 0.80 23.36
N VAL A 31 -0.49 0.90 22.03
CA VAL A 31 0.34 0.06 21.18
C VAL A 31 1.05 0.97 20.18
N ARG A 32 2.38 1.08 20.30
CA ARG A 32 3.20 1.96 19.44
C ARG A 32 3.00 1.71 17.94
N PHE A 33 2.66 0.47 17.55
CA PHE A 33 2.30 0.15 16.17
C PHE A 33 1.29 -0.99 16.10
N ASN A 34 0.22 -0.76 15.36
CA ASN A 34 -0.60 -1.82 14.77
C ASN A 34 -1.18 -1.33 13.43
N PHE A 35 -1.78 -2.24 12.66
CA PHE A 35 -2.37 -1.97 11.37
C PHE A 35 -3.61 -1.06 11.46
N ASN A 36 -4.40 -1.12 12.52
CA ASN A 36 -5.48 -0.16 12.75
C ASN A 36 -4.99 1.28 12.93
N VAL A 37 -3.92 1.52 13.70
CA VAL A 37 -3.33 2.87 13.83
C VAL A 37 -2.81 3.33 12.47
N PHE A 38 -2.10 2.46 11.75
CA PHE A 38 -1.59 2.78 10.43
C PHE A 38 -2.70 3.09 9.42
N PHE A 39 -3.74 2.24 9.35
CA PHE A 39 -4.91 2.46 8.51
C PHE A 39 -5.63 3.76 8.85
N SER A 40 -5.79 4.08 10.15
CA SER A 40 -6.46 5.31 10.59
C SER A 40 -5.68 6.57 10.17
N LEU A 41 -4.34 6.53 10.24
CA LEU A 41 -3.49 7.61 9.73
C LEU A 41 -3.60 7.75 8.20
N LEU A 42 -3.59 6.64 7.47
CA LEU A 42 -3.79 6.64 6.02
C LEU A 42 -5.19 7.14 5.64
N PHE A 43 -6.20 6.80 6.42
CA PHE A 43 -7.58 7.24 6.20
C PHE A 43 -7.71 8.75 6.40
N LEU A 44 -7.16 9.30 7.48
CA LEU A 44 -7.06 10.75 7.69
C LEU A 44 -6.31 11.45 6.56
N LEU A 45 -5.16 10.89 6.16
CA LEU A 45 -4.36 11.42 5.06
C LEU A 45 -5.13 11.39 3.74
N THR A 46 -5.88 10.33 3.45
CA THR A 46 -6.55 10.16 2.16
C THR A 46 -7.81 11.01 2.07
N PHE A 47 -8.65 11.04 3.12
CA PHE A 47 -9.99 11.62 3.07
C PHE A 47 -10.12 13.02 3.69
N PHE A 48 -9.22 13.43 4.59
CA PHE A 48 -9.35 14.69 5.34
C PHE A 48 -8.22 15.68 5.10
N PHE A 49 -6.98 15.23 4.84
CA PHE A 49 -5.83 16.12 4.66
C PHE A 49 -5.96 17.08 3.47
N GLY A 50 -6.70 16.70 2.43
CA GLY A 50 -6.89 17.50 1.23
C GLY A 50 -7.88 18.65 1.39
N PHE A 51 -8.73 18.66 2.42
CA PHE A 51 -9.74 19.71 2.63
C PHE A 51 -9.11 21.10 2.86
N PRO A 52 -8.11 21.27 3.75
CA PRO A 52 -7.40 22.55 3.90
C PRO A 52 -6.74 23.01 2.59
N LEU A 53 -6.10 22.10 1.86
CA LEU A 53 -5.45 22.41 0.58
C LEU A 53 -6.47 22.88 -0.46
N THR A 54 -7.62 22.19 -0.54
CA THR A 54 -8.74 22.55 -1.42
C THR A 54 -9.30 23.91 -1.05
N SER A 55 -9.42 24.21 0.25
CA SER A 55 -9.92 25.50 0.71
C SER A 55 -9.03 26.67 0.27
N ILE A 56 -7.71 26.50 0.36
CA ILE A 56 -6.74 27.49 -0.14
C ILE A 56 -6.88 27.64 -1.67
N LEU A 57 -7.01 26.53 -2.40
CA LEU A 57 -7.21 26.54 -3.86
C LEU A 57 -8.49 27.29 -4.27
N VAL A 58 -9.61 27.09 -3.57
CA VAL A 58 -10.87 27.79 -3.89
C VAL A 58 -10.77 29.28 -3.56
N PHE A 59 -10.30 29.65 -2.38
CA PHE A 59 -10.33 31.06 -1.93
C PHE A 59 -9.22 31.92 -2.54
N ARG A 60 -8.02 31.37 -2.76
CA ARG A 60 -6.88 32.13 -3.31
C ARG A 60 -6.82 32.08 -4.83
N PHE A 61 -7.19 30.96 -5.43
CA PHE A 61 -7.01 30.72 -6.87
C PHE A 61 -8.32 30.56 -7.64
N GLY A 62 -9.47 30.65 -6.97
CA GLY A 62 -10.78 30.58 -7.63
C GLY A 62 -11.07 29.22 -8.27
N VAL A 63 -10.43 28.13 -7.80
CA VAL A 63 -10.60 26.79 -8.37
C VAL A 63 -12.04 26.33 -8.21
N ALA A 64 -12.64 25.89 -9.32
CA ALA A 64 -13.94 25.24 -9.29
C ALA A 64 -13.81 23.85 -8.66
N VAL A 65 -14.63 23.60 -7.64
CA VAL A 65 -14.71 22.32 -6.92
C VAL A 65 -16.15 21.82 -6.94
N ALA A 66 -16.36 20.56 -6.56
CA ALA A 66 -17.70 20.01 -6.41
C ALA A 66 -18.59 20.89 -5.51
N PRO A 67 -19.93 20.89 -5.71
CA PRO A 67 -20.85 21.69 -4.92
C PRO A 67 -20.68 21.45 -3.40
N PRO A 68 -20.82 22.47 -2.55
CA PRO A 68 -20.62 22.34 -1.10
C PRO A 68 -21.46 21.24 -0.43
N GLU A 69 -22.66 20.99 -0.95
CA GLU A 69 -23.53 19.89 -0.48
C GLU A 69 -22.89 18.52 -0.72
N ILE A 70 -22.26 18.32 -1.88
CA ILE A 70 -21.55 17.08 -2.21
C ILE A 70 -20.26 16.96 -1.40
N LEU A 71 -19.54 18.07 -1.16
CA LEU A 71 -18.39 18.08 -0.26
C LEU A 71 -18.79 17.71 1.18
N LEU A 72 -19.94 18.18 1.65
CA LEU A 72 -20.49 17.81 2.94
C LEU A 72 -20.84 16.32 3.00
N GLN A 73 -21.53 15.81 1.99
CA GLN A 73 -21.82 14.37 1.87
C GLN A 73 -20.55 13.54 1.87
N THR A 74 -19.50 13.99 1.16
CA THR A 74 -18.19 13.32 1.12
C THR A 74 -17.57 13.19 2.51
N LEU A 75 -17.59 14.27 3.30
CA LEU A 75 -17.09 14.25 4.69
C LEU A 75 -17.94 13.34 5.58
N LEU A 76 -19.27 13.42 5.46
CA LEU A 76 -20.21 12.63 6.26
C LEU A 76 -20.10 11.13 5.95
N VAL A 77 -20.05 10.75 4.67
CA VAL A 77 -19.87 9.36 4.25
C VAL A 77 -18.51 8.84 4.73
N SER A 78 -17.45 9.66 4.68
CA SER A 78 -16.12 9.28 5.15
C SER A 78 -16.09 9.04 6.67
N VAL A 79 -16.69 9.92 7.47
CA VAL A 79 -16.74 9.72 8.94
C VAL A 79 -17.65 8.56 9.33
N CYS A 80 -18.79 8.37 8.65
CA CYS A 80 -19.67 7.23 8.86
C CYS A 80 -18.98 5.90 8.51
N PHE A 81 -18.26 5.85 7.39
CA PHE A 81 -17.44 4.69 7.02
C PHE A 81 -16.44 4.36 8.14
N TYR A 82 -15.69 5.36 8.63
CA TYR A 82 -14.72 5.15 9.69
C TYR A 82 -15.37 4.68 10.99
N ALA A 83 -16.53 5.23 11.37
CA ALA A 83 -17.25 4.82 12.57
C ALA A 83 -17.67 3.34 12.50
N VAL A 84 -18.28 2.91 11.38
CA VAL A 84 -18.66 1.50 11.17
C VAL A 84 -17.44 0.58 11.14
N TYR A 85 -16.37 1.00 10.47
CA TYR A 85 -15.08 0.32 10.47
C TYR A 85 -14.55 0.12 11.90
N TYR A 86 -14.52 1.19 12.70
CA TYR A 86 -13.96 1.17 14.04
C TYR A 86 -14.78 0.31 15.01
N VAL A 87 -16.12 0.39 14.93
CA VAL A 87 -17.02 -0.49 15.68
C VAL A 87 -16.74 -1.94 15.31
N THR A 88 -16.67 -2.27 14.02
CA THR A 88 -16.37 -3.63 13.56
C THR A 88 -15.00 -4.11 14.08
N TYR A 89 -13.98 -3.27 13.98
CA TYR A 89 -12.65 -3.58 14.47
C TYR A 89 -12.65 -3.91 15.98
N LYS A 90 -13.36 -3.13 16.79
CA LYS A 90 -13.46 -3.32 18.25
C LYS A 90 -14.39 -4.44 18.66
N THR A 91 -15.45 -4.75 17.90
CA THR A 91 -16.37 -5.85 18.21
C THR A 91 -15.63 -7.18 18.26
N ARG A 92 -15.73 -7.89 19.39
CA ARG A 92 -15.09 -9.21 19.53
C ARG A 92 -15.97 -10.27 18.89
N LEU A 93 -15.55 -10.79 17.74
CA LEU A 93 -16.23 -11.90 17.04
C LEU A 93 -15.95 -13.27 17.66
N ARG A 94 -14.94 -13.38 18.52
CA ARG A 94 -14.63 -14.60 19.27
C ARG A 94 -14.52 -14.26 20.76
N PRO A 95 -15.05 -15.12 21.65
CA PRO A 95 -14.76 -15.04 23.07
C PRO A 95 -13.24 -15.02 23.29
N ALA A 96 -12.77 -14.42 24.38
CA ALA A 96 -11.39 -14.57 24.81
C ALA A 96 -11.14 -16.04 25.12
N ALA A 97 -10.79 -16.82 24.09
CA ALA A 97 -10.39 -18.20 24.29
C ALA A 97 -9.19 -18.15 25.23
N ARG A 98 -9.34 -18.76 26.41
CA ARG A 98 -8.24 -19.15 27.29
C ARG A 98 -7.07 -19.55 26.40
N GLU A 99 -5.87 -19.05 26.71
CA GLU A 99 -4.61 -19.37 26.05
C GLU A 99 -4.44 -20.88 25.85
N ARG A 100 -5.11 -21.43 24.85
CA ARG A 100 -4.84 -22.78 24.37
C ARG A 100 -3.53 -22.61 23.64
N GLN A 101 -2.49 -23.18 24.22
CA GLN A 101 -1.21 -23.46 23.58
C GLN A 101 -1.53 -23.97 22.17
N HIS A 102 -1.49 -23.08 21.18
CA HIS A 102 -1.75 -23.47 19.82
C HIS A 102 -0.58 -24.36 19.43
N ARG A 103 -0.85 -25.62 19.10
CA ARG A 103 0.14 -26.45 18.45
C ARG A 103 0.64 -25.68 17.23
N PRO A 104 1.96 -25.47 17.08
CA PRO A 104 2.46 -24.75 15.93
C PRO A 104 2.10 -25.56 14.68
N LEU A 105 1.10 -25.10 13.92
CA LEU A 105 0.70 -25.70 12.64
C LEU A 105 1.88 -25.80 11.66
N TYR A 106 2.87 -24.93 11.86
CA TYR A 106 4.04 -24.80 11.02
C TYR A 106 5.21 -24.26 11.83
N THR A 107 6.37 -24.91 11.74
CA THR A 107 7.65 -24.46 12.28
C THR A 107 8.58 -24.03 11.14
N MET A 108 9.48 -23.08 11.43
CA MET A 108 10.55 -22.65 10.53
C MET A 108 11.91 -22.93 11.15
N ASN A 109 12.80 -23.50 10.36
CA ASN A 109 14.21 -23.68 10.66
C ASN A 109 15.06 -22.59 9.99
N ARG A 110 16.33 -22.53 10.40
CA ARG A 110 17.32 -21.62 9.81
C ARG A 110 17.41 -21.78 8.29
N VAL A 111 17.58 -23.02 7.83
CA VAL A 111 17.77 -23.32 6.40
C VAL A 111 16.51 -22.94 5.61
N GLU A 112 15.32 -23.36 6.06
CA GLU A 112 14.04 -23.00 5.43
C GLU A 112 13.86 -21.48 5.31
N THR A 113 14.25 -20.72 6.35
CA THR A 113 14.15 -19.25 6.32
C THR A 113 15.14 -18.65 5.34
N HIS A 114 16.37 -19.19 5.26
CA HIS A 114 17.36 -18.75 4.28
C HIS A 114 16.95 -19.07 2.84
N LEU A 115 16.37 -20.25 2.61
CA LEU A 115 15.78 -20.64 1.33
C LEU A 115 14.62 -19.72 0.97
N THR A 116 13.74 -19.40 1.92
CA THR A 116 12.57 -18.54 1.66
C THR A 116 12.99 -17.17 1.14
N TRP A 117 13.89 -16.45 1.83
CA TRP A 117 14.32 -15.14 1.34
C TRP A 117 15.16 -15.25 0.06
N GLY A 118 15.93 -16.34 -0.10
CA GLY A 118 16.67 -16.61 -1.33
C GLY A 118 15.76 -16.81 -2.55
N ILE A 119 14.67 -17.55 -2.40
CA ILE A 119 13.67 -17.77 -3.46
C ILE A 119 12.94 -16.46 -3.78
N LEU A 120 12.49 -15.71 -2.76
CA LEU A 120 11.83 -14.41 -2.97
C LEU A 120 12.75 -13.43 -3.71
N LEU A 121 14.03 -13.37 -3.30
CA LEU A 121 15.04 -12.56 -3.97
C LEU A 121 15.29 -13.04 -5.41
N GLY A 122 15.42 -14.36 -5.59
CA GLY A 122 15.64 -14.99 -6.89
C GLY A 122 14.52 -14.68 -7.88
N ILE A 123 13.26 -14.78 -7.46
CA ILE A 123 12.10 -14.41 -8.29
C ILE A 123 12.16 -12.94 -8.68
N ALA A 124 12.42 -12.04 -7.73
CA ALA A 124 12.48 -10.60 -8.03
C ALA A 124 13.60 -10.26 -9.03
N LEU A 125 14.80 -10.84 -8.85
CA LEU A 125 15.95 -10.61 -9.73
C LEU A 125 15.78 -11.28 -11.10
N LEU A 126 15.27 -12.50 -11.14
CA LEU A 126 15.04 -13.25 -12.38
C LEU A 126 13.96 -12.56 -13.23
N CYS A 127 12.85 -12.14 -12.62
CA CYS A 127 11.83 -11.37 -13.34
C CYS A 127 12.39 -10.03 -13.85
N LEU A 128 13.24 -9.35 -13.07
CA LEU A 128 13.88 -8.11 -13.50
C LEU A 128 14.83 -8.34 -14.67
N GLY A 129 15.63 -9.41 -14.61
CA GLY A 129 16.55 -9.81 -15.67
C GLY A 129 15.83 -10.17 -16.97
N ILE A 130 14.74 -10.95 -16.89
CA ILE A 130 13.89 -11.27 -18.05
C ILE A 130 13.27 -10.00 -18.63
N PHE A 131 12.72 -9.13 -17.78
CA PHE A 131 12.13 -7.88 -18.23
C PHE A 131 13.16 -6.99 -18.94
N PHE A 132 14.38 -6.91 -18.40
CA PHE A 132 15.50 -6.19 -19.01
C PHE A 132 15.95 -6.82 -20.33
N ALA A 133 16.03 -8.15 -20.42
CA ALA A 133 16.40 -8.84 -21.66
C ALA A 133 15.42 -8.59 -22.80
N HIS A 134 14.12 -8.45 -22.49
CA HIS A 134 13.10 -8.17 -23.48
C HIS A 134 13.00 -6.70 -23.90
N ASN A 135 13.25 -5.76 -22.98
CA ASN A 135 12.91 -4.35 -23.20
C ASN A 135 14.11 -3.38 -23.15
N GLY A 136 15.26 -3.82 -22.63
CA GLY A 136 16.41 -2.97 -22.36
C GLY A 136 16.13 -1.90 -21.29
N PHE A 137 16.80 -0.76 -21.39
CA PHE A 137 16.59 0.38 -20.48
C PHE A 137 15.48 1.29 -21.01
N LEU A 138 14.25 1.13 -20.49
CA LEU A 138 13.10 1.91 -20.95
C LEU A 138 13.21 3.41 -20.61
N LEU A 139 13.94 3.79 -19.55
CA LEU A 139 14.08 5.21 -19.17
C LEU A 139 14.70 6.07 -20.27
N PHE A 140 15.60 5.51 -21.08
CA PHE A 140 16.27 6.23 -22.15
C PHE A 140 15.53 6.15 -23.50
N ARG A 141 14.48 5.32 -23.59
CA ARG A 141 13.74 5.06 -24.82
C ARG A 141 12.35 5.72 -24.86
N LEU A 142 11.75 5.95 -23.68
CA LEU A 142 10.38 6.46 -23.57
C LEU A 142 10.37 7.97 -23.34
N ASN A 143 9.64 8.69 -24.19
CA ASN A 143 9.44 10.14 -24.07
C ASN A 143 8.24 10.48 -23.14
N ALA A 144 7.29 9.55 -22.95
CA ALA A 144 6.11 9.75 -22.08
C ALA A 144 5.78 8.51 -21.21
N TYR A 145 5.27 8.73 -19.98
CA TYR A 145 4.92 7.65 -19.03
C TYR A 145 3.80 6.73 -19.54
N SER A 146 2.87 7.24 -20.34
CA SER A 146 1.79 6.46 -20.96
C SER A 146 2.31 5.38 -21.93
N GLN A 147 3.49 5.59 -22.53
CA GLN A 147 4.14 4.63 -23.43
C GLN A 147 4.65 3.38 -22.68
N ILE A 148 4.72 3.41 -21.34
CA ILE A 148 5.02 2.22 -20.52
C ILE A 148 3.93 1.15 -20.66
N PHE A 149 2.73 1.54 -21.10
CA PHE A 149 1.58 0.68 -21.37
C PHE A 149 1.31 0.47 -22.87
N SER A 150 2.20 0.94 -23.76
CA SER A 150 2.08 0.65 -25.19
C SER A 150 2.38 -0.81 -25.47
N SER A 151 1.93 -1.31 -26.63
CA SER A 151 2.24 -2.66 -27.11
C SER A 151 3.74 -2.91 -27.34
N GLU A 152 4.57 -1.87 -27.29
CA GLU A 152 6.02 -1.96 -27.47
C GLU A 152 6.74 -2.50 -26.22
N VAL A 153 6.11 -2.46 -25.04
CA VAL A 153 6.69 -2.95 -23.79
C VAL A 153 6.10 -4.32 -23.43
N SER A 154 6.92 -5.36 -23.57
CA SER A 154 6.53 -6.72 -23.25
C SER A 154 6.76 -7.05 -21.77
N GLY A 155 5.91 -7.89 -21.18
CA GLY A 155 6.11 -8.39 -19.82
C GLY A 155 5.78 -7.41 -18.69
N VAL A 156 4.85 -6.47 -18.88
CA VAL A 156 4.42 -5.51 -17.84
C VAL A 156 3.98 -6.18 -16.52
N ALA A 157 3.41 -7.39 -16.60
CA ALA A 157 3.04 -8.18 -15.43
C ALA A 157 4.25 -8.55 -14.54
N LEU A 158 5.45 -8.72 -15.11
CA LEU A 158 6.67 -9.07 -14.36
C LEU A 158 7.03 -8.00 -13.33
N LYS A 159 6.65 -6.74 -13.57
CA LYS A 159 6.89 -5.62 -12.65
C LYS A 159 6.32 -5.87 -11.26
N ARG A 160 5.23 -6.64 -11.15
CA ARG A 160 4.60 -6.98 -9.88
C ARG A 160 5.45 -7.94 -9.04
N PHE A 161 6.35 -8.71 -9.65
CA PHE A 161 7.25 -9.61 -8.93
C PHE A 161 8.45 -8.86 -8.31
N PHE A 162 8.77 -7.66 -8.79
CA PHE A 162 9.88 -6.86 -8.24
C PHE A 162 9.61 -6.48 -6.77
N TYR A 163 8.34 -6.35 -6.39
CA TYR A 163 7.95 -6.06 -5.02
C TYR A 163 8.37 -7.15 -4.03
N PHE A 164 8.64 -8.40 -4.46
CA PHE A 164 9.11 -9.47 -3.57
C PHE A 164 10.57 -9.31 -3.12
N PHE A 165 11.33 -8.38 -3.71
CA PHE A 165 12.64 -7.99 -3.18
C PHE A 165 12.53 -7.41 -1.76
N ILE A 166 11.49 -6.62 -1.49
CA ILE A 166 11.26 -5.97 -0.20
C ILE A 166 11.02 -6.99 0.92
N PRO A 167 10.05 -7.93 0.84
CA PRO A 167 9.87 -8.96 1.85
C PRO A 167 11.12 -9.86 1.97
N ALA A 168 11.86 -10.14 0.90
CA ALA A 168 13.12 -10.88 1.00
C ALA A 168 14.13 -10.16 1.93
N MET A 169 14.34 -8.85 1.72
CA MET A 169 15.23 -8.06 2.57
C MET A 169 14.66 -7.85 3.98
N LEU A 170 13.32 -7.82 4.14
CA LEU A 170 12.68 -7.79 5.45
C LEU A 170 12.96 -9.07 6.25
N VAL A 171 12.97 -10.25 5.62
CA VAL A 171 13.37 -11.48 6.31
C VAL A 171 14.81 -11.35 6.82
N VAL A 172 15.74 -10.85 5.99
CA VAL A 172 17.13 -10.62 6.39
C VAL A 172 17.24 -9.64 7.57
N TYR A 173 16.47 -8.55 7.53
CA TYR A 173 16.40 -7.59 8.63
C TYR A 173 15.84 -8.21 9.92
N PHE A 174 14.70 -8.89 9.87
CA PHE A 174 14.08 -9.49 11.06
C PHE A 174 14.90 -10.66 11.62
N LEU A 175 15.71 -11.32 10.77
CA LEU A 175 16.71 -12.28 11.21
C LEU A 175 17.84 -11.64 12.02
N ARG A 176 18.19 -10.36 11.81
CA ARG A 176 19.24 -9.64 12.56
C ARG A 176 18.81 -8.19 12.79
N GLN A 177 18.04 -7.98 13.86
CA GLN A 177 17.41 -6.69 14.18
C GLN A 177 18.40 -5.66 14.76
N SER A 178 19.45 -5.31 14.02
CA SER A 178 20.46 -4.33 14.41
C SER A 178 20.36 -3.05 13.59
N TYR A 179 20.93 -1.96 14.10
CA TYR A 179 21.00 -0.68 13.37
C TYR A 179 21.71 -0.82 12.02
N LYS A 180 22.79 -1.62 11.95
CA LYS A 180 23.49 -1.93 10.69
C LYS A 180 22.59 -2.66 9.68
N ALA A 181 21.78 -3.61 10.14
CA ALA A 181 20.86 -4.33 9.27
C ALA A 181 19.71 -3.45 8.76
N TRP A 182 19.29 -2.47 9.57
CA TRP A 182 18.30 -1.48 9.16
C TRP A 182 18.80 -0.54 8.07
N LEU A 183 20.04 -0.05 8.20
CA LEU A 183 20.69 0.71 7.13
C LEU A 183 20.95 -0.16 5.90
N PHE A 184 21.38 -1.41 6.08
CA PHE A 184 21.54 -2.35 4.98
C PHE A 184 20.23 -2.60 4.23
N PHE A 185 19.12 -2.74 4.95
CA PHE A 185 17.79 -2.82 4.36
C PHE A 185 17.50 -1.58 3.48
N LEU A 186 17.75 -0.37 3.97
CA LEU A 186 17.55 0.85 3.18
C LEU A 186 18.43 0.88 1.92
N ILE A 187 19.73 0.66 2.07
CA ILE A 187 20.68 0.75 0.95
C ILE A 187 20.35 -0.27 -0.13
N SER A 188 20.12 -1.53 0.26
CA SER A 188 19.80 -2.62 -0.69
C SER A 188 18.48 -2.37 -1.43
N THR A 189 17.43 -1.96 -0.72
CA THR A 189 16.10 -1.73 -1.30
C THR A 189 16.04 -0.46 -2.14
N VAL A 190 16.74 0.61 -1.76
CA VAL A 190 16.87 1.83 -2.57
C VAL A 190 17.71 1.57 -3.81
N ALA A 191 18.83 0.83 -3.71
CA ALA A 191 19.64 0.45 -4.87
C ALA A 191 18.82 -0.38 -5.88
N PHE A 192 18.07 -1.38 -5.38
CA PHE A 192 17.15 -2.14 -6.21
C PHE A 192 16.04 -1.24 -6.81
N GLY A 193 15.49 -0.32 -6.01
CA GLY A 193 14.50 0.65 -6.45
C GLY A 193 15.02 1.54 -7.59
N LEU A 194 16.25 2.05 -7.49
CA LEU A 194 16.92 2.82 -8.54
C LEU A 194 17.17 1.98 -9.79
N LEU A 195 17.62 0.73 -9.63
CA LEU A 195 17.78 -0.19 -10.76
C LEU A 195 16.46 -0.42 -11.50
N THR A 196 15.37 -0.69 -10.76
CA THR A 196 14.04 -0.83 -11.37
C THR A 196 13.54 0.48 -11.97
N TYR A 197 13.88 1.64 -11.40
CA TYR A 197 13.53 2.95 -11.96
C TYR A 197 14.13 3.12 -13.36
N VAL A 198 15.40 2.77 -13.56
CA VAL A 198 16.07 2.89 -14.86
C VAL A 198 15.54 1.85 -15.85
N ILE A 199 15.35 0.60 -15.42
CA ILE A 199 14.90 -0.49 -16.30
C ILE A 199 13.44 -0.30 -16.73
N VAL A 200 12.56 0.12 -15.81
CA VAL A 200 11.11 0.16 -16.02
C VAL A 200 10.63 1.47 -16.66
N GLY A 201 11.47 2.51 -16.68
CA GLY A 201 11.12 3.80 -17.28
C GLY A 201 10.55 4.82 -16.28
N GLY A 202 11.10 4.86 -15.07
CA GLY A 202 10.87 5.96 -14.13
C GLY A 202 9.79 5.72 -13.07
N THR A 203 9.50 4.45 -12.74
CA THR A 203 8.56 4.10 -11.67
C THR A 203 9.19 4.30 -10.29
N ARG A 204 8.64 5.23 -9.51
CA ARG A 204 9.14 5.61 -8.17
C ARG A 204 8.61 4.73 -7.03
N ALA A 205 7.63 3.86 -7.32
CA ALA A 205 6.90 3.10 -6.30
C ALA A 205 7.81 2.25 -5.41
N ASN A 206 8.75 1.49 -5.98
CA ASN A 206 9.65 0.63 -5.19
C ASN A 206 10.49 1.41 -4.16
N ILE A 207 11.00 2.59 -4.55
CA ILE A 207 11.80 3.45 -3.68
C ILE A 207 10.93 4.01 -2.55
N ILE A 208 9.73 4.50 -2.88
CA ILE A 208 8.79 5.07 -1.91
C ILE A 208 8.38 4.01 -0.89
N ILE A 209 8.06 2.78 -1.34
CA ILE A 209 7.67 1.68 -0.45
C ILE A 209 8.81 1.31 0.50
N ALA A 210 10.02 1.14 -0.05
CA ALA A 210 11.21 0.83 0.74
C ALA A 210 11.48 1.88 1.82
N PHE A 211 11.42 3.16 1.44
CA PHE A 211 11.62 4.27 2.37
C PHE A 211 10.53 4.35 3.44
N ALA A 212 9.25 4.17 3.06
CA ALA A 212 8.15 4.15 4.02
C ALA A 212 8.34 3.04 5.06
N ILE A 213 8.64 1.82 4.62
CA ILE A 213 8.87 0.67 5.50
C ILE A 213 10.09 0.91 6.41
N PHE A 214 11.16 1.49 5.89
CA PHE A 214 12.34 1.87 6.67
C PHE A 214 11.98 2.82 7.82
N LEU A 215 11.21 3.87 7.53
CA LEU A 215 10.74 4.83 8.53
C LEU A 215 9.86 4.15 9.59
N PHE A 216 8.92 3.29 9.17
CA PHE A 216 8.06 2.54 10.09
C PHE A 216 8.86 1.64 11.04
N ILE A 217 9.83 0.90 10.51
CA ILE A 217 10.74 0.07 11.31
C ILE A 217 11.50 0.95 12.32
N GLY A 218 11.97 2.12 11.89
CA GLY A 218 12.68 3.07 12.74
C GLY A 218 11.83 3.58 13.92
N ILE A 219 10.55 3.85 13.69
CA ILE A 219 9.60 4.27 14.73
C ILE A 219 9.36 3.15 15.74
N ILE A 220 9.12 1.93 15.26
CA ILE A 220 8.84 0.76 16.11
C ILE A 220 10.05 0.45 17.00
N ARG A 221 11.26 0.60 16.48
CA ARG A 221 12.52 0.43 17.22
C ARG A 221 12.89 1.61 18.12
N GLY A 222 12.22 2.75 17.97
CA GLY A 222 12.55 3.98 18.70
C GLY A 222 13.81 4.69 18.21
N TRP A 223 14.33 4.37 17.02
CA TRP A 223 15.45 5.07 16.40
C TRP A 223 15.02 6.38 15.72
N ILE A 224 13.76 6.45 15.30
CA ILE A 224 13.15 7.64 14.67
C ILE A 224 12.03 8.14 15.57
N SER A 225 12.06 9.44 15.88
CA SER A 225 10.97 10.11 16.58
C SER A 225 9.85 10.53 15.61
N LEU A 226 8.64 10.75 16.12
CA LEU A 226 7.52 11.29 15.33
C LEU A 226 7.84 12.62 14.64
N TRP A 227 8.65 13.47 15.28
CA TRP A 227 9.09 14.74 14.70
C TRP A 227 10.01 14.56 13.50
N MET A 228 10.93 13.60 13.58
CA MET A 228 11.78 13.25 12.43
C MET A 228 10.94 12.71 11.26
N LEU A 229 9.88 11.95 11.54
CA LEU A 229 8.93 11.52 10.51
C LEU A 229 8.22 12.72 9.86
N ALA A 230 7.74 13.67 10.67
CA ALA A 230 7.07 14.87 10.17
C ALA A 230 8.01 15.69 9.27
N VAL A 231 9.25 15.93 9.70
CA VAL A 231 10.26 16.64 8.92
C VAL A 231 10.61 15.87 7.64
N ALA A 232 10.83 14.56 7.71
CA ALA A 232 11.09 13.71 6.55
C ALA A 232 9.90 13.72 5.58
N GLY A 233 8.67 13.77 6.07
CA GLY A 233 7.45 13.90 5.29
C GLY A 233 7.41 15.23 4.54
N VAL A 234 7.62 16.35 5.23
CA VAL A 234 7.67 17.70 4.62
C VAL A 234 8.77 17.78 3.56
N LEU A 235 9.99 17.34 3.89
CA LEU A 235 11.10 17.28 2.94
C LEU A 235 10.79 16.36 1.75
N GLY A 236 10.11 15.24 1.98
CA GLY A 236 9.66 14.33 0.93
C GLY A 236 8.65 14.97 -0.02
N ILE A 237 7.68 15.73 0.49
CA ILE A 237 6.70 16.48 -0.31
C ILE A 237 7.41 17.54 -1.16
N VAL A 238 8.27 18.36 -0.53
CA VAL A 238 9.04 19.40 -1.24
C VAL A 238 9.97 18.80 -2.29
N GLY A 239 10.67 17.72 -1.95
CA GLY A 239 11.56 17.01 -2.88
C GLY A 239 10.81 16.40 -4.06
N MET A 240 9.65 15.79 -3.82
CA MET A 240 8.79 15.25 -4.89
C MET A 240 8.26 16.35 -5.80
N PHE A 241 7.89 17.50 -5.25
CA PHE A 241 7.46 18.66 -6.03
C PHE A 241 8.61 19.21 -6.90
N TRP A 242 9.81 19.36 -6.33
CA TRP A 242 10.97 19.83 -7.09
C TRP A 242 11.33 18.87 -8.24
N LEU A 243 11.29 17.55 -7.99
CA LEU A 243 11.47 16.55 -9.03
C LEU A 243 10.36 16.60 -10.10
N ALA A 244 9.12 16.93 -9.72
CA ALA A 244 8.03 17.09 -10.68
C ALA A 244 8.25 18.32 -11.57
N LEU A 245 8.61 19.48 -11.00
CA LEU A 245 8.95 20.68 -11.77
C LEU A 245 10.08 20.42 -12.79
N LYS A 246 11.17 19.79 -12.32
CA LYS A 246 12.31 19.45 -13.17
C LYS A 246 11.94 18.46 -14.27
N ARG A 247 11.08 17.48 -13.98
CA ARG A 247 10.66 16.45 -14.95
C ARG A 247 9.70 16.99 -16.00
N TYR A 248 8.80 17.89 -15.62
CA TYR A 248 7.81 18.47 -16.53
C TYR A 248 8.31 19.75 -17.22
N GLY A 249 9.55 20.17 -16.96
CA GLY A 249 10.13 21.38 -17.57
C GLY A 249 9.34 22.66 -17.24
N MET A 250 8.56 22.64 -16.15
CA MET A 250 7.69 23.75 -15.80
C MET A 250 8.51 24.83 -15.08
N ASN A 251 8.81 25.93 -15.77
CA ASN A 251 9.42 27.12 -15.20
C ASN A 251 8.36 27.96 -14.48
N VAL A 252 7.79 27.38 -13.42
CA VAL A 252 6.73 28.02 -12.66
C VAL A 252 7.34 28.91 -11.58
N SER A 253 6.90 30.17 -11.49
CA SER A 253 7.38 31.12 -10.47
C SER A 253 6.22 31.79 -9.75
N GLY A 254 6.44 32.18 -8.48
CA GLY A 254 5.44 32.87 -7.66
C GLY A 254 4.17 32.05 -7.40
N ASP A 255 3.02 32.66 -7.69
CA ASP A 255 1.69 32.13 -7.37
C ASP A 255 1.32 30.86 -8.15
N GLU A 256 1.78 30.72 -9.38
CA GLU A 256 1.52 29.52 -10.20
C GLU A 256 2.28 28.30 -9.65
N ALA A 257 3.48 28.51 -9.07
CA ALA A 257 4.25 27.44 -8.43
C ALA A 257 3.56 26.97 -7.15
N PHE A 258 3.01 27.91 -6.39
CA PHE A 258 2.25 27.61 -5.18
C PHE A 258 0.92 26.91 -5.50
N TYR A 259 0.20 27.34 -6.54
CA TYR A 259 -0.97 26.64 -7.07
C TYR A 259 -0.64 25.18 -7.42
N THR A 260 0.40 24.99 -8.24
CA THR A 260 0.81 23.66 -8.72
C THR A 260 1.26 22.77 -7.56
N PHE A 261 1.96 23.35 -6.58
CA PHE A 261 2.35 22.65 -5.36
C PHE A 261 1.13 22.14 -4.58
N LEU A 262 0.16 23.00 -4.31
CA LEU A 262 -1.05 22.65 -3.57
C LEU A 262 -1.88 21.61 -4.31
N TYR A 263 -2.08 21.81 -5.61
CA TYR A 263 -2.84 20.91 -6.47
C TYR A 263 -2.22 19.50 -6.51
N LEU A 264 -0.92 19.40 -6.83
CA LEU A 264 -0.22 18.12 -6.89
C LEU A 264 -0.12 17.46 -5.52
N THR A 265 0.11 18.22 -4.45
CA THR A 265 0.20 17.67 -3.09
C THR A 265 -1.13 17.08 -2.66
N ARG A 266 -2.24 17.78 -2.93
CA ARG A 266 -3.59 17.30 -2.65
C ARG A 266 -3.87 16.00 -3.40
N ASP A 267 -3.73 15.99 -4.73
CA ASP A 267 -4.03 14.80 -5.54
C ASP A 267 -3.09 13.62 -5.21
N THR A 268 -1.85 13.91 -4.83
CA THR A 268 -0.83 12.90 -4.49
C THR A 268 -1.01 12.31 -3.10
N PHE A 269 -1.56 13.00 -2.11
CA PHE A 269 -1.68 12.48 -0.74
C PHE A 269 -3.12 12.27 -0.29
N SER A 270 -4.03 13.13 -0.74
CA SER A 270 -5.45 13.14 -0.38
C SER A 270 -6.34 13.32 -1.61
N PRO A 271 -6.56 12.25 -2.41
CA PRO A 271 -7.49 12.24 -3.53
C PRO A 271 -8.97 12.26 -3.07
N TRP A 272 -9.30 12.99 -2.00
CA TRP A 272 -10.63 13.04 -1.41
C TRP A 272 -11.67 13.68 -2.33
N GLU A 273 -11.25 14.62 -3.19
CA GLU A 273 -12.12 15.27 -4.17
C GLU A 273 -12.62 14.27 -5.23
N ASN A 274 -11.88 13.20 -5.51
CA ASN A 274 -12.34 12.16 -6.44
C ASN A 274 -13.61 11.48 -5.93
N LEU A 275 -13.73 11.29 -4.61
CA LEU A 275 -14.97 10.78 -4.01
C LEU A 275 -16.11 11.80 -4.19
N ALA A 276 -15.84 13.10 -4.02
CA ALA A 276 -16.84 14.13 -4.24
C ALA A 276 -17.30 14.19 -5.70
N LEU A 277 -16.38 14.14 -6.67
CA LEU A 277 -16.70 14.10 -8.09
C LEU A 277 -17.52 12.86 -8.46
N LEU A 278 -17.24 11.73 -7.83
CA LEU A 278 -17.97 10.49 -8.01
C LEU A 278 -19.40 10.59 -7.46
N LEU A 279 -19.58 11.17 -6.26
CA LEU A 279 -20.90 11.44 -5.69
C LEU A 279 -21.68 12.50 -6.47
N GLN A 280 -20.99 13.47 -7.07
CA GLN A 280 -21.63 14.47 -7.94
C GLN A 280 -22.18 13.86 -9.23
N ASN A 281 -21.52 12.82 -9.76
CA ASN A 281 -21.94 12.12 -10.97
C ASN A 281 -22.61 10.78 -10.65
N TYR A 282 -23.24 10.66 -9.47
CA TYR A 282 -23.82 9.40 -9.00
C TYR A 282 -24.90 8.84 -9.93
N ASP A 283 -25.65 9.73 -10.60
CA ASP A 283 -26.65 9.42 -11.61
C ASP A 283 -26.08 8.72 -12.86
N LYS A 284 -24.81 8.95 -13.17
CA LYS A 284 -24.11 8.33 -14.32
C LYS A 284 -23.52 6.97 -13.99
N ILE A 285 -23.54 6.55 -12.73
CA ILE A 285 -22.90 5.30 -12.29
C ILE A 285 -23.82 4.11 -12.60
N ALA A 286 -23.39 3.28 -13.55
CA ALA A 286 -23.91 1.94 -13.71
C ALA A 286 -23.17 1.01 -12.74
N PHE A 287 -23.88 0.53 -11.70
CA PHE A 287 -23.29 -0.32 -10.66
C PHE A 287 -22.66 -1.57 -11.26
N GLN A 288 -21.37 -1.77 -10.97
CA GLN A 288 -20.57 -2.84 -11.57
C GLN A 288 -20.62 -4.16 -10.77
N GLY A 289 -21.27 -4.16 -9.59
CA GLY A 289 -21.23 -5.29 -8.67
C GLY A 289 -19.79 -5.62 -8.25
N LEU A 290 -19.49 -6.91 -8.10
CA LEU A 290 -18.13 -7.40 -7.81
C LEU A 290 -17.26 -7.57 -9.05
N ALA A 291 -17.76 -7.23 -10.25
CA ALA A 291 -17.03 -7.41 -11.50
C ALA A 291 -15.67 -6.69 -11.53
N PRO A 292 -15.51 -5.45 -11.00
CA PRO A 292 -14.22 -4.78 -10.98
C PRO A 292 -13.16 -5.55 -10.18
N MET A 293 -13.54 -6.22 -9.08
CA MET A 293 -12.62 -7.06 -8.31
C MET A 293 -12.08 -8.21 -9.15
N VAL A 294 -12.96 -8.89 -9.90
CA VAL A 294 -12.57 -10.01 -10.78
C VAL A 294 -11.74 -9.52 -11.95
N ARG A 295 -12.14 -8.40 -12.57
CA ARG A 295 -11.42 -7.79 -13.70
C ARG A 295 -10.00 -7.37 -13.29
N ASP A 296 -9.79 -6.88 -12.07
CA ASP A 296 -8.46 -6.48 -11.62
C ASP A 296 -7.47 -7.69 -11.55
N PHE A 297 -7.98 -8.92 -11.42
CA PHE A 297 -7.16 -10.14 -11.56
C PHE A 297 -6.71 -10.41 -12.99
N TYR A 298 -7.40 -9.88 -14.01
CA TYR A 298 -7.03 -10.11 -15.41
C TYR A 298 -5.61 -9.67 -15.66
N VAL A 299 -5.12 -8.64 -14.94
CA VAL A 299 -3.74 -8.17 -15.05
C VAL A 299 -2.69 -9.25 -14.77
N PHE A 300 -3.03 -10.27 -13.98
CA PHE A 300 -2.12 -11.38 -13.68
C PHE A 300 -2.14 -12.51 -14.72
N ILE A 301 -3.13 -12.54 -15.62
CA ILE A 301 -3.27 -13.59 -16.64
C ILE A 301 -2.45 -13.18 -17.87
N PRO A 302 -1.36 -13.90 -18.23
CA PRO A 302 -0.56 -13.56 -19.40
C PRO A 302 -1.36 -13.67 -20.71
N SER A 303 -1.05 -12.82 -21.69
CA SER A 303 -1.74 -12.81 -22.99
C SER A 303 -1.55 -14.10 -23.81
N TRP A 304 -0.51 -14.89 -23.53
CA TRP A 304 -0.32 -16.21 -24.15
C TRP A 304 -1.25 -17.27 -23.55
N LEU A 305 -1.71 -17.09 -22.31
CA LEU A 305 -2.68 -17.98 -21.66
C LEU A 305 -4.12 -17.58 -22.02
N TRP A 306 -4.35 -16.30 -22.30
CA TRP A 306 -5.66 -15.78 -22.73
C TRP A 306 -5.51 -14.84 -23.94
N HIS A 307 -5.58 -15.42 -25.14
CA HIS A 307 -5.39 -14.70 -26.41
C HIS A 307 -6.44 -13.61 -26.68
N GLY A 308 -7.67 -13.78 -26.20
CA GLY A 308 -8.77 -12.80 -26.33
C GLY A 308 -8.91 -11.83 -25.15
N ARG A 309 -7.87 -11.70 -24.30
CA ARG A 309 -7.93 -10.83 -23.12
C ARG A 309 -8.12 -9.36 -23.53
N PRO A 310 -9.04 -8.61 -22.90
CA PRO A 310 -9.15 -7.17 -23.11
C PRO A 310 -7.83 -6.48 -22.81
N GLY A 311 -7.30 -5.71 -23.78
CA GLY A 311 -6.05 -4.97 -23.61
C GLY A 311 -6.12 -3.94 -22.48
N MET A 312 -7.28 -3.33 -22.30
CA MET A 312 -7.59 -2.40 -21.22
C MET A 312 -8.60 -3.01 -20.25
N VAL A 313 -8.17 -3.20 -19.01
CA VAL A 313 -9.00 -3.80 -17.96
C VAL A 313 -9.87 -2.72 -17.32
N LEU A 314 -11.19 -2.86 -17.43
CA LEU A 314 -12.14 -1.94 -16.79
C LEU A 314 -12.28 -2.26 -15.28
N ASN A 315 -11.25 -1.92 -14.51
CA ASN A 315 -11.29 -1.88 -13.05
C ASN A 315 -11.97 -0.60 -12.56
N THR A 316 -12.14 -0.45 -11.25
CA THR A 316 -12.88 0.69 -10.70
C THR A 316 -12.25 2.03 -11.06
N ALA A 317 -10.92 2.11 -11.10
CA ALA A 317 -10.21 3.33 -11.48
C ALA A 317 -10.41 3.70 -12.96
N ASN A 318 -10.30 2.74 -13.86
CA ASN A 318 -10.55 2.98 -15.28
C ASN A 318 -12.03 3.28 -15.55
N TYR A 319 -12.95 2.61 -14.86
CA TYR A 319 -14.39 2.92 -14.94
C TYR A 319 -14.68 4.35 -14.49
N PHE A 320 -14.18 4.75 -13.32
CA PHE A 320 -14.36 6.12 -12.82
C PHE A 320 -13.77 7.15 -13.80
N THR A 321 -12.61 6.86 -14.37
CA THR A 321 -11.95 7.82 -15.26
C THR A 321 -12.63 7.93 -16.62
N TRP A 322 -13.06 6.82 -17.20
CA TRP A 322 -13.60 6.78 -18.57
C TRP A 322 -15.10 7.01 -18.61
N GLU A 323 -15.86 6.28 -17.79
CA GLU A 323 -17.32 6.29 -17.87
C GLU A 323 -17.92 7.43 -17.04
N VAL A 324 -17.31 7.78 -15.91
CA VAL A 324 -17.85 8.82 -15.02
C VAL A 324 -17.28 10.21 -15.35
N LEU A 325 -15.95 10.30 -15.48
CA LEU A 325 -15.27 11.57 -15.76
C LEU A 325 -15.10 11.88 -17.25
N ASN A 326 -15.44 10.94 -18.15
CA ASN A 326 -15.26 11.08 -19.60
C ASN A 326 -13.82 11.49 -20.01
N ASN A 327 -12.83 10.93 -19.33
CA ASN A 327 -11.42 11.26 -19.52
C ASN A 327 -10.63 10.09 -20.11
N HIS A 328 -10.32 10.15 -21.41
CA HIS A 328 -9.58 9.09 -22.11
C HIS A 328 -8.08 9.39 -22.29
N SER A 329 -7.49 10.24 -21.46
CA SER A 329 -6.07 10.63 -21.53
C SER A 329 -5.07 9.48 -21.25
N GLY A 330 -5.55 8.27 -20.98
CA GLY A 330 -4.73 7.09 -20.66
C GLY A 330 -4.16 7.09 -19.23
N LEU A 331 -4.51 8.08 -18.40
CA LEU A 331 -4.19 8.14 -16.98
C LEU A 331 -5.39 7.63 -16.17
N ALA A 332 -5.17 6.63 -15.32
CA ALA A 332 -6.20 6.13 -14.42
C ALA A 332 -6.25 6.99 -13.14
N ILE A 333 -7.40 7.58 -12.86
CA ILE A 333 -7.67 8.34 -11.64
C ILE A 333 -8.27 7.41 -10.59
N SER A 334 -7.69 7.45 -9.39
CA SER A 334 -8.17 6.62 -8.29
C SER A 334 -9.51 7.12 -7.73
N PRO A 335 -10.52 6.24 -7.58
CA PRO A 335 -11.78 6.55 -6.92
C PRO A 335 -11.70 6.44 -5.39
N THR A 336 -10.56 6.04 -4.82
CA THR A 336 -10.34 5.78 -3.37
C THR A 336 -11.10 4.56 -2.82
N LEU A 337 -10.84 4.20 -1.56
CA LEU A 337 -11.54 3.10 -0.87
C LEU A 337 -13.07 3.23 -0.97
N ILE A 338 -13.60 4.38 -0.56
CA ILE A 338 -15.05 4.58 -0.49
C ILE A 338 -15.63 4.68 -1.90
N GLY A 339 -15.00 5.41 -2.81
CA GLY A 339 -15.51 5.51 -4.18
C GLY A 339 -15.49 4.18 -4.91
N SER A 340 -14.53 3.30 -4.61
CA SER A 340 -14.55 1.93 -5.14
C SER A 340 -15.78 1.14 -4.70
N LEU A 341 -16.23 1.31 -3.46
CA LEU A 341 -17.44 0.67 -2.95
C LEU A 341 -18.70 1.26 -3.61
N VAL A 342 -18.72 2.57 -3.83
CA VAL A 342 -19.84 3.26 -4.49
C VAL A 342 -20.00 2.79 -5.94
N VAL A 343 -18.91 2.60 -6.69
CA VAL A 343 -18.98 2.05 -8.07
C VAL A 343 -19.48 0.61 -8.09
N MET A 344 -19.14 -0.19 -7.07
CA MET A 344 -19.56 -1.59 -6.99
C MET A 344 -21.05 -1.73 -6.70
N GLY A 345 -21.60 -0.99 -5.74
CA GLY A 345 -23.00 -1.16 -5.35
C GLY A 345 -23.63 0.04 -4.66
N GLY A 346 -23.15 1.23 -4.97
CA GLY A 346 -23.69 2.49 -4.48
C GLY A 346 -23.45 2.72 -2.99
N ILE A 347 -24.25 3.60 -2.42
CA ILE A 347 -24.10 4.02 -1.01
C ILE A 347 -24.26 2.86 -0.02
N TRP A 348 -25.04 1.84 -0.37
CA TRP A 348 -25.29 0.65 0.47
C TRP A 348 -24.06 -0.25 0.63
N PHE A 349 -23.13 -0.22 -0.32
CA PHE A 349 -21.89 -0.98 -0.23
C PHE A 349 -20.85 -0.33 0.69
N VAL A 350 -21.02 0.96 1.05
CA VAL A 350 -20.14 1.68 1.97
C VAL A 350 -20.11 1.05 3.37
N PRO A 351 -21.23 0.85 4.09
CA PRO A 351 -21.21 0.20 5.40
C PRO A 351 -20.74 -1.27 5.34
N LEU A 352 -21.13 -2.01 4.30
CA LEU A 352 -20.67 -3.39 4.09
C LEU A 352 -19.15 -3.45 3.89
N GLY A 353 -18.61 -2.57 3.06
CA GLY A 353 -17.17 -2.43 2.85
C GLY A 353 -16.44 -2.00 4.12
N ALA A 354 -17.02 -1.12 4.94
CA ALA A 354 -16.45 -0.72 6.23
C ALA A 354 -16.30 -1.92 7.18
N VAL A 355 -17.31 -2.80 7.22
CA VAL A 355 -17.24 -4.07 7.98
C VAL A 355 -16.12 -4.95 7.44
N VAL A 356 -16.09 -5.21 6.13
CA VAL A 356 -15.06 -6.05 5.49
C VAL A 356 -13.66 -5.52 5.76
N VAL A 357 -13.44 -4.22 5.60
CA VAL A 357 -12.15 -3.56 5.89
C VAL A 357 -11.80 -3.68 7.38
N GLY A 358 -12.77 -3.52 8.28
CA GLY A 358 -12.58 -3.74 9.72
C GLY A 358 -12.06 -5.15 10.04
N LEU A 359 -12.60 -6.17 9.36
CA LEU A 359 -12.15 -7.56 9.51
C LEU A 359 -10.77 -7.81 8.92
N ILE A 360 -10.47 -7.21 7.76
CA ILE A 360 -9.16 -7.31 7.11
C ILE A 360 -8.08 -6.73 8.02
N ILE A 361 -8.26 -5.50 8.51
CA ILE A 361 -7.27 -4.85 9.38
C ILE A 361 -7.10 -5.63 10.68
N LYS A 362 -8.19 -6.13 11.25
CA LYS A 362 -8.16 -7.01 12.43
C LYS A 362 -7.38 -8.30 12.19
N TRP A 363 -7.50 -8.89 11.00
CA TRP A 363 -6.75 -10.09 10.62
C TRP A 363 -5.23 -9.81 10.53
N PHE A 364 -4.84 -8.67 9.93
CA PHE A 364 -3.43 -8.27 9.90
C PHE A 364 -2.86 -7.98 11.30
N ASP A 365 -3.64 -7.33 12.17
CA ASP A 365 -3.25 -7.11 13.57
C ASP A 365 -3.06 -8.41 14.33
N TRP A 366 -3.98 -9.36 14.17
CA TRP A 366 -3.87 -10.68 14.75
C TRP A 366 -2.61 -11.42 14.26
N LEU A 367 -2.32 -11.36 12.97
CA LEU A 367 -1.13 -12.01 12.39
C LEU A 367 0.18 -11.36 12.89
N TYR A 368 0.18 -10.04 13.07
CA TYR A 368 1.31 -9.33 13.66
C TYR A 368 1.51 -9.66 15.14
N GLU A 369 0.43 -9.75 15.91
CA GLU A 369 0.48 -10.15 17.32
C GLU A 369 0.96 -11.60 17.49
N LEU A 370 0.58 -12.50 16.57
CA LEU A 370 1.16 -13.85 16.51
C LEU A 370 2.67 -13.81 16.28
N GLY A 371 3.17 -12.94 15.40
CA GLY A 371 4.60 -12.74 15.18
C GLY A 371 5.32 -12.28 16.45
N ASN A 372 4.72 -11.35 17.21
CA ASN A 372 5.29 -10.82 18.46
C ASN A 372 5.33 -11.87 19.59
N ARG A 373 4.37 -12.81 19.63
CA ARG A 373 4.29 -13.87 20.64
C ARG A 373 5.11 -15.11 20.30
N GLU A 374 5.60 -15.22 19.07
CA GLU A 374 6.30 -16.40 18.59
C GLU A 374 7.72 -16.49 19.17
N SER A 375 8.04 -17.58 19.87
CA SER A 375 9.35 -17.80 20.46
C SER A 375 10.41 -18.18 19.42
N ASN A 376 10.00 -18.80 18.31
CA ASN A 376 10.90 -19.14 17.22
C ASN A 376 11.22 -17.91 16.35
N ARG A 377 12.44 -17.37 16.51
CA ARG A 377 12.98 -16.24 15.74
C ARG A 377 12.80 -16.36 14.22
N TYR A 378 12.93 -17.56 13.66
CA TYR A 378 12.83 -17.81 12.23
C TYR A 378 11.39 -17.64 11.74
N LYS A 379 10.44 -18.21 12.47
CA LYS A 379 9.01 -18.08 12.18
C LYS A 379 8.52 -16.65 12.40
N ALA A 380 8.95 -16.01 13.48
CA ALA A 380 8.68 -14.61 13.75
C ALA A 380 9.19 -13.72 12.61
N ALA A 381 10.39 -13.95 12.08
CA ALA A 381 10.94 -13.17 10.97
C ALA A 381 10.12 -13.29 9.68
N ILE A 382 9.61 -14.49 9.36
CA ILE A 382 8.72 -14.71 8.21
C ILE A 382 7.37 -13.99 8.41
N LEU A 383 6.76 -14.12 9.59
CA LEU A 383 5.49 -13.46 9.91
C LEU A 383 5.62 -11.94 9.84
N HIS A 384 6.67 -11.37 10.45
CA HIS A 384 6.92 -9.94 10.37
C HIS A 384 7.24 -9.48 8.96
N SER A 385 8.03 -10.24 8.19
CA SER A 385 8.29 -9.91 6.78
C SER A 385 7.01 -9.90 5.95
N PHE A 386 6.12 -10.87 6.13
CA PHE A 386 4.82 -10.90 5.47
C PHE A 386 3.98 -9.67 5.83
N CYS A 387 3.83 -9.39 7.14
CA CYS A 387 3.04 -8.25 7.62
C CYS A 387 3.60 -6.91 7.12
N PHE A 388 4.92 -6.68 7.22
CA PHE A 388 5.54 -5.45 6.75
C PHE A 388 5.56 -5.33 5.23
N GLY A 389 5.69 -6.45 4.52
CA GLY A 389 5.55 -6.49 3.06
C GLY A 389 4.13 -6.09 2.61
N ALA A 390 3.11 -6.39 3.43
CA ALA A 390 1.73 -6.01 3.16
C ALA A 390 1.38 -4.55 3.50
N ILE A 391 2.27 -3.77 4.16
CA ILE A 391 2.05 -2.35 4.49
C ILE A 391 1.70 -1.54 3.25
N PHE A 392 2.39 -1.78 2.12
CA PHE A 392 2.08 -1.09 0.87
C PHE A 392 0.65 -1.38 0.39
N ASN A 393 0.19 -2.62 0.54
CA ASN A 393 -1.17 -2.97 0.16
C ASN A 393 -2.20 -2.20 1.00
N MET A 394 -1.92 -1.87 2.26
CA MET A 394 -2.81 -1.00 3.05
C MET A 394 -2.90 0.43 2.49
N ILE A 395 -1.80 0.96 1.93
CA ILE A 395 -1.82 2.25 1.24
C ILE A 395 -2.73 2.16 0.01
N VAL A 396 -2.61 1.08 -0.76
CA VAL A 396 -3.48 0.80 -1.92
C VAL A 396 -4.94 0.67 -1.49
N LEU A 397 -5.22 0.02 -0.36
CA LEU A 397 -6.57 -0.12 0.16
C LEU A 397 -7.23 1.23 0.38
N ALA A 398 -6.56 2.13 1.11
CA ALA A 398 -7.11 3.46 1.41
C ALA A 398 -7.20 4.32 0.13
N ARG A 399 -6.12 4.33 -0.65
CA ARG A 399 -5.95 5.30 -1.75
C ARG A 399 -6.50 4.88 -3.08
N GLU A 400 -6.46 3.60 -3.44
CA GLU A 400 -6.82 3.09 -4.77
C GLU A 400 -8.21 2.45 -4.77
N GLY A 401 -8.50 1.61 -3.78
CA GLY A 401 -9.77 0.90 -3.72
C GLY A 401 -9.67 -0.50 -3.14
N LEU A 402 -10.82 -1.09 -2.81
CA LEU A 402 -10.91 -2.45 -2.28
C LEU A 402 -10.59 -3.53 -3.33
N ASP A 403 -10.93 -3.29 -4.60
CA ASP A 403 -10.60 -4.16 -5.74
C ASP A 403 -9.09 -4.23 -6.00
N ALA A 404 -8.45 -3.07 -6.13
CA ALA A 404 -7.00 -2.99 -6.34
C ALA A 404 -6.21 -3.58 -5.15
N PHE A 405 -6.74 -3.42 -3.94
CA PHE A 405 -6.21 -4.09 -2.76
C PHE A 405 -6.36 -5.60 -2.83
N GLY A 406 -7.58 -6.09 -3.10
CA GLY A 406 -7.90 -7.51 -3.08
C GLY A 406 -7.03 -8.29 -4.05
N SER A 407 -6.89 -7.80 -5.28
CA SER A 407 -6.06 -8.44 -6.31
C SER A 407 -4.58 -8.52 -5.90
N ARG A 408 -4.03 -7.42 -5.36
CA ARG A 408 -2.62 -7.34 -4.94
C ARG A 408 -2.32 -8.16 -3.70
N VAL A 409 -3.21 -8.17 -2.70
CA VAL A 409 -3.03 -8.97 -1.49
C VAL A 409 -3.16 -10.45 -1.78
N VAL A 410 -4.13 -10.87 -2.59
CA VAL A 410 -4.26 -12.28 -2.99
C VAL A 410 -3.03 -12.72 -3.77
N PHE A 411 -2.58 -11.92 -4.74
CA PHE A 411 -1.34 -12.21 -5.46
C PHE A 411 -0.13 -12.30 -4.52
N PHE A 412 0.03 -11.35 -3.60
CA PHE A 412 1.10 -11.36 -2.61
C PHE A 412 1.04 -12.61 -1.73
N LEU A 413 -0.14 -12.97 -1.22
CA LEU A 413 -0.38 -14.16 -0.40
C LEU A 413 -0.02 -15.45 -1.14
N VAL A 414 -0.49 -15.59 -2.38
CA VAL A 414 -0.27 -16.80 -3.19
C VAL A 414 1.21 -16.97 -3.50
N ILE A 415 1.88 -15.95 -4.02
CA ILE A 415 3.30 -16.06 -4.37
C ILE A 415 4.17 -16.24 -3.13
N PHE A 416 3.90 -15.48 -2.05
CA PHE A 416 4.64 -15.64 -0.80
C PHE A 416 4.43 -17.05 -0.20
N GLY A 417 3.20 -17.55 -0.23
CA GLY A 417 2.84 -18.91 0.20
C GLY A 417 3.53 -20.00 -0.62
N ILE A 418 3.57 -19.84 -1.95
CA ILE A 418 4.30 -20.75 -2.86
C ILE A 418 5.79 -20.73 -2.55
N CYS A 419 6.39 -19.56 -2.29
CA CYS A 419 7.81 -19.46 -1.93
C CYS A 419 8.12 -20.17 -0.61
N LEU A 420 7.24 -20.06 0.38
CA LEU A 420 7.36 -20.78 1.66
C LEU A 420 7.26 -22.30 1.46
N LEU A 421 6.29 -22.74 0.67
CA LEU A 421 6.08 -24.16 0.36
C LEU A 421 7.28 -24.72 -0.42
N ALA A 422 7.75 -24.00 -1.44
CA ALA A 422 8.94 -24.37 -2.20
C ALA A 422 10.19 -24.45 -1.32
N ALA A 423 10.38 -23.50 -0.38
CA ALA A 423 11.47 -23.55 0.59
C ALA A 423 11.40 -24.80 1.48
N LYS A 424 10.20 -25.23 1.87
CA LYS A 424 10.01 -26.49 2.63
C LYS A 424 10.29 -27.73 1.81
N LEU A 425 9.80 -27.79 0.58
CA LEU A 425 10.06 -28.92 -0.30
C LEU A 425 11.56 -29.04 -0.62
N LEU A 426 12.22 -27.92 -0.90
CA LEU A 426 13.68 -27.87 -1.08
C LEU A 426 14.43 -28.29 0.18
N TYR A 427 14.01 -27.83 1.35
CA TYR A 427 14.60 -28.27 2.61
C TYR A 427 14.46 -29.78 2.79
N TRP A 428 13.26 -30.33 2.58
CA TRP A 428 12.99 -31.76 2.70
C TRP A 428 13.82 -32.59 1.70
N PHE A 429 13.95 -32.11 0.47
CA PHE A 429 14.82 -32.73 -0.53
C PHE A 429 16.29 -32.71 -0.10
N LEU A 430 16.82 -31.56 0.34
CA LEU A 430 18.20 -31.43 0.80
C LEU A 430 18.50 -32.26 2.04
N ASP A 431 17.53 -32.40 2.95
CA ASP A 431 17.62 -33.26 4.14
C ASP A 431 17.65 -34.74 3.73
N SER A 432 16.81 -35.14 2.77
CA SER A 432 16.76 -36.51 2.23
C SER A 432 18.05 -36.91 1.51
N VAL A 433 18.74 -35.95 0.89
CA VAL A 433 20.05 -36.15 0.23
C VAL A 433 21.22 -36.05 1.23
N GLY A 434 20.97 -35.73 2.51
CA GLY A 434 21.99 -35.67 3.56
C GLY A 434 22.87 -34.41 3.53
N LEU A 435 22.49 -33.37 2.78
CA LEU A 435 23.26 -32.13 2.67
C LEU A 435 23.12 -31.22 3.91
N ILE A 436 22.11 -31.46 4.75
CA ILE A 436 21.84 -30.68 5.95
C ILE A 436 22.50 -31.31 7.19
N HIS A 437 23.63 -30.73 7.60
CA HIS A 437 24.32 -31.17 8.80
C HIS A 437 23.74 -30.48 10.05
N LYS A 438 23.19 -31.26 11.00
CA LYS A 438 22.79 -30.74 12.31
C LYS A 438 24.04 -30.24 13.03
N ARG A 439 24.07 -28.95 13.36
CA ARG A 439 25.16 -28.36 14.15
C ARG A 439 25.06 -28.88 15.58
N ILE A 440 25.80 -29.94 15.91
CA ILE A 440 25.97 -30.41 17.28
C ILE A 440 26.68 -29.29 18.04
N LYS A 441 25.99 -28.64 18.98
CA LYS A 441 26.67 -27.80 19.97
C LYS A 441 27.48 -28.76 20.84
N PRO A 442 28.81 -28.62 20.97
CA PRO A 442 29.55 -29.37 21.96
C PRO A 442 28.96 -29.02 23.33
N LEU A 443 28.62 -30.05 24.11
CA LEU A 443 28.20 -29.90 25.50
C LEU A 443 29.30 -29.13 26.22
N THR A 444 28.93 -28.00 26.83
CA THR A 444 29.80 -27.27 27.76
C THR A 444 30.24 -28.27 28.82
N GLN A 445 31.53 -28.57 28.88
CA GLN A 445 32.09 -29.37 29.96
C GLN A 445 31.70 -28.73 31.31
N PRO A 446 31.26 -29.52 32.30
CA PRO A 446 31.04 -28.99 33.64
C PRO A 446 32.39 -28.49 34.17
N GLN A 447 32.42 -27.21 34.56
CA GLN A 447 33.54 -26.67 35.33
C GLN A 447 33.55 -27.39 36.68
N VAL A 448 34.61 -28.17 36.92
CA VAL A 448 34.94 -28.76 38.22
C VAL A 448 35.71 -27.74 39.04
#